data_AF-A0A7S4N7K6-F1
#
_entry.id   AF-A0A7S4N7K6-F1
#
_cell.length_a   1.000
_cell.length_b   1.000
_cell.length_c   1.000
_cell.angle_alpha   90.00
_cell.angle_beta   90.00
_cell.angle_gamma   90.00
#
_symmetry.space_group_name_H-M   'P 1'
#
loop_
_entity.id
_entity.type
_entity.pdbx_description
1 polymer ?
#
loop_
_entity_poly.entity_id
_entity_poly.type
_entity_poly.pdbx_seq_one_letter_code
_entity_poly.pdbx_strand_id
1 'polypeptide(L)'
;KNYGNIAEDIFGGDASKVVFGFCISACSGTGSNVDGAEAAEVMTKLRAAHLDNGGAFLWVANDDGPDASWSSAVYPAIFDDSSQKSRSTTTTTPAGSSTSASTTSSTDPQPPPAVQPKGTPGTSGCRHPVTAICGPNTPCSNTENGQIMCC
;
A
#
# COMPACT_ATOMS: atom_id res chain seq x y z
N LYS A 1 12.39 9.50 16.83
CA LYS A 1 13.49 8.97 16.00
C LYS A 1 13.08 7.59 15.53
N ASN A 2 12.14 7.49 14.58
CA ASN A 2 11.46 6.22 14.28
C ASN A 2 11.61 5.88 12.80
N TYR A 3 11.39 6.84 11.90
CA TYR A 3 11.49 6.65 10.45
C TYR A 3 12.89 6.18 10.01
N GLY A 4 13.95 6.89 10.41
CA GLY A 4 15.33 6.54 10.04
C GLY A 4 15.72 5.12 10.46
N ASN A 5 15.44 4.74 11.71
CA ASN A 5 15.69 3.38 12.20
C ASN A 5 14.94 2.30 11.39
N ILE A 6 13.70 2.55 10.95
CA ILE A 6 12.98 1.60 10.10
C ILE A 6 13.66 1.48 8.72
N ALA A 7 14.06 2.60 8.12
CA ALA A 7 14.76 2.59 6.83
C ALA A 7 16.13 1.89 6.90
N GLU A 8 16.96 2.24 7.88
CA GLU A 8 18.31 1.70 8.06
C GLU A 8 18.28 0.24 8.57
N ASP A 9 17.64 0.00 9.72
CA ASP A 9 17.77 -1.26 10.48
C ASP A 9 16.95 -2.41 9.87
N ILE A 10 15.85 -2.11 9.14
CA ILE A 10 14.94 -3.11 8.55
C ILE A 10 15.10 -3.20 7.02
N PHE A 11 15.25 -2.05 6.34
CA PHE A 11 15.33 -1.99 4.87
C PHE A 11 16.74 -1.73 4.33
N GLY A 12 17.77 -1.77 5.19
CA GLY A 12 19.17 -1.66 4.77
C GLY A 12 19.54 -0.30 4.16
N GLY A 13 18.88 0.76 4.62
CA GLY A 13 19.01 2.13 4.12
C GLY A 13 18.00 2.49 3.03
N ASP A 14 17.22 1.53 2.51
CA ASP A 14 16.23 1.79 1.45
C ASP A 14 14.92 2.38 2.02
N ALA A 15 14.96 3.70 2.25
CA ALA A 15 13.80 4.47 2.70
C ALA A 15 12.60 4.44 1.71
N SER A 16 12.80 4.03 0.46
CA SER A 16 11.69 3.90 -0.53
C SER A 16 10.71 2.77 -0.19
N LYS A 17 11.09 1.88 0.74
CA LYS A 17 10.22 0.83 1.28
C LYS A 17 9.31 1.30 2.40
N VAL A 18 9.48 2.52 2.91
CA VAL A 18 8.72 3.06 4.04
C VAL A 18 7.70 4.10 3.56
N VAL A 19 6.43 3.71 3.57
CA VAL A 19 5.27 4.56 3.26
C VAL A 19 4.64 5.14 4.51
N PHE A 20 4.02 6.32 4.41
CA PHE A 20 3.24 6.92 5.50
C PHE A 20 1.74 6.66 5.32
N GLY A 21 1.11 6.04 6.32
CA GLY A 21 -0.30 5.66 6.27
C GLY A 21 -1.22 6.73 6.86
N PHE A 22 -2.28 7.07 6.12
CA PHE A 22 -3.35 7.98 6.54
C PHE A 22 -4.68 7.24 6.67
N CYS A 23 -5.50 7.67 7.62
CA CYS A 23 -6.90 7.31 7.69
C CYS A 23 -7.72 8.52 7.24
N ILE A 24 -8.66 8.33 6.31
CA ILE A 24 -9.37 9.46 5.68
C ILE A 24 -10.81 9.63 6.19
N SER A 25 -11.36 8.59 6.82
CA SER A 25 -12.79 8.45 7.13
C SER A 25 -13.07 7.64 8.40
N ALA A 26 -12.43 6.48 8.53
CA ALA A 26 -12.81 5.43 9.49
C ALA A 26 -12.21 5.58 10.91
N CYS A 27 -11.44 6.63 11.19
CA CYS A 27 -10.70 6.83 12.44
C CYS A 27 -11.21 8.04 13.25
N SER A 28 -12.51 8.36 13.14
CA SER A 28 -13.17 9.39 13.94
C SER A 28 -13.09 9.11 15.45
N GLY A 29 -13.13 7.84 15.85
CA GLY A 29 -13.01 7.43 17.26
C GLY A 29 -11.65 7.72 17.91
N THR A 30 -10.59 7.98 17.12
CA THR A 30 -9.27 8.42 17.61
C THR A 30 -8.96 9.88 17.23
N GLY A 31 -9.88 10.56 16.53
CA GLY A 31 -9.64 11.89 15.98
C GLY A 31 -8.50 11.93 14.94
N SER A 32 -8.24 10.82 14.25
CA SER A 32 -7.08 10.65 13.36
C SER A 32 -7.44 10.58 11.87
N ASN A 33 -8.63 11.11 11.50
CA ASN A 33 -8.97 11.34 10.11
C ASN A 33 -8.22 12.57 9.60
N VAL A 34 -7.58 12.45 8.43
CA VAL A 34 -6.77 13.49 7.81
C VAL A 34 -7.25 13.70 6.38
N ASP A 35 -7.64 14.93 6.04
CA ASP A 35 -8.09 15.26 4.68
C ASP A 35 -6.92 15.33 3.66
N GLY A 36 -7.24 15.51 2.38
CA GLY A 36 -6.24 15.50 1.32
C GLY A 36 -5.26 16.67 1.38
N ALA A 37 -5.67 17.83 1.90
CA ALA A 37 -4.81 19.01 2.02
C ALA A 37 -3.85 18.86 3.20
N GLU A 38 -4.35 18.43 4.36
CA GLU A 38 -3.50 18.14 5.53
C GLU A 38 -2.52 16.99 5.23
N ALA A 39 -2.96 15.94 4.54
CA ALA A 39 -2.09 14.86 4.10
C ALA A 39 -1.00 15.34 3.12
N ALA A 40 -1.33 16.23 2.17
CA ALA A 40 -0.34 16.81 1.24
C ALA A 40 0.70 17.67 1.98
N GLU A 41 0.31 18.40 3.02
CA GLU A 41 1.25 19.11 3.90
C GLU A 41 2.17 18.15 4.65
N VAL A 42 1.62 17.07 5.23
CA VAL A 42 2.41 16.05 5.94
C VAL A 42 3.41 15.39 4.98
N MET A 43 2.99 15.01 3.76
CA MET A 43 3.88 14.42 2.76
C MET A 43 4.92 15.41 2.21
N THR A 44 4.65 16.72 2.26
CA THR A 44 5.64 17.76 1.92
C THR A 44 6.68 17.92 3.02
N LYS A 45 6.27 17.94 4.29
CA LYS A 45 7.16 17.93 5.46
C LYS A 45 7.99 16.63 5.51
N LEU A 46 7.38 15.50 5.17
CA LEU A 46 8.06 14.19 5.11
C LEU A 46 9.11 14.14 3.99
N ARG A 47 8.80 14.61 2.76
CA ARG A 47 9.81 14.72 1.68
C ARG A 47 10.98 15.60 2.07
N ALA A 48 10.73 16.71 2.77
CA ALA A 48 11.80 17.62 3.20
C ALA A 48 12.77 16.98 4.22
N ALA A 49 12.29 16.05 5.06
CA ALA A 49 13.12 15.33 6.03
C ALA A 49 13.70 14.01 5.47
N HIS A 50 12.96 13.34 4.60
CA HIS A 50 13.23 12.01 4.06
C HIS A 50 12.86 11.99 2.57
N LEU A 51 13.72 12.53 1.73
CA LEU A 51 13.49 12.68 0.28
C LEU A 51 13.31 11.33 -0.45
N ASP A 52 13.79 10.23 0.12
CA ASP A 52 13.67 8.86 -0.41
C ASP A 52 12.40 8.13 0.07
N ASN A 53 11.46 8.78 0.78
CA ASN A 53 10.28 8.08 1.30
C ASN A 53 9.43 7.42 0.20
N GLY A 54 8.87 6.25 0.50
CA GLY A 54 8.08 5.45 -0.45
C GLY A 54 6.71 6.05 -0.84
N GLY A 55 6.35 7.22 -0.32
CA GLY A 55 5.05 7.86 -0.56
C GLY A 55 4.01 7.58 0.52
N ALA A 56 2.73 7.67 0.13
CA ALA A 56 1.58 7.61 1.03
C ALA A 56 0.72 6.36 0.80
N PHE A 57 0.04 5.94 1.87
CA PHE A 57 -1.01 4.92 1.85
C PHE A 57 -2.29 5.52 2.46
N LEU A 58 -3.46 5.16 1.95
CA LEU A 58 -4.75 5.59 2.49
C LEU A 58 -5.66 4.42 2.88
N TRP A 59 -6.30 4.52 4.04
CA TRP A 59 -7.40 3.64 4.44
C TRP A 59 -8.73 4.42 4.36
N VAL A 60 -9.60 4.18 3.37
CA VAL A 60 -9.51 3.19 2.27
C VAL A 60 -10.01 3.78 0.95
N ALA A 61 -9.55 3.25 -0.19
CA ALA A 61 -9.84 3.77 -1.54
C ALA A 61 -11.33 3.95 -1.87
N ASN A 62 -12.24 3.20 -1.24
CA ASN A 62 -13.69 3.40 -1.38
C ASN A 62 -14.13 4.81 -0.92
N ASP A 63 -13.43 5.37 0.06
CA ASP A 63 -13.80 6.61 0.74
C ASP A 63 -13.07 7.84 0.16
N ASP A 64 -12.18 7.65 -0.83
CA ASP A 64 -11.56 8.72 -1.64
C ASP A 64 -12.58 9.37 -2.61
N GLY A 65 -13.70 8.67 -2.84
CA GLY A 65 -14.82 9.11 -3.66
C GLY A 65 -14.62 8.92 -5.16
N PRO A 66 -15.65 9.20 -5.99
CA PRO A 66 -15.60 9.00 -7.44
C PRO A 66 -14.58 9.91 -8.13
N ASP A 67 -14.29 11.08 -7.55
CA ASP A 67 -13.35 12.06 -8.07
C ASP A 67 -11.91 11.88 -7.54
N ALA A 68 -11.67 10.84 -6.72
CA ALA A 68 -10.38 10.57 -6.09
C ALA A 68 -9.79 11.81 -5.39
N SER A 69 -10.62 12.48 -4.58
CA SER A 69 -10.40 13.85 -4.10
C SER A 69 -9.22 13.99 -3.13
N TRP A 70 -9.00 12.97 -2.30
CA TRP A 70 -7.88 12.90 -1.35
C TRP A 70 -6.59 12.60 -2.11
N SER A 71 -6.58 11.58 -2.96
CA SER A 71 -5.35 11.19 -3.67
C SER A 71 -4.93 12.22 -4.72
N SER A 72 -5.88 12.91 -5.37
CA SER A 72 -5.60 14.03 -6.28
C SER A 72 -4.93 15.22 -5.57
N ALA A 73 -5.25 15.47 -4.30
CA ALA A 73 -4.60 16.51 -3.50
C ALA A 73 -3.20 16.07 -3.00
N VAL A 74 -3.02 14.78 -2.72
CA VAL A 74 -1.76 14.23 -2.19
C VAL A 74 -0.72 13.93 -3.28
N TYR A 75 -1.13 13.61 -4.50
CA TYR A 75 -0.24 13.23 -5.62
C TYR A 75 0.78 14.30 -6.09
N PRO A 76 0.54 15.63 -5.95
CA PRO A 76 1.56 16.64 -6.21
C PRO A 76 2.59 16.76 -5.06
N ALA A 77 2.22 16.35 -3.84
CA ALA A 77 3.21 15.86 -2.88
C ALA A 77 3.64 14.44 -3.31
N ILE A 78 4.74 13.89 -2.79
CA ILE A 78 5.41 12.71 -3.38
C ILE A 78 6.06 13.04 -4.74
N PHE A 79 5.27 13.30 -5.80
CA PHE A 79 5.74 13.19 -7.20
C PHE A 79 6.19 14.49 -7.89
N ASP A 80 6.26 15.63 -7.20
CA ASP A 80 6.89 16.82 -7.79
C ASP A 80 8.41 16.66 -7.94
N ASP A 81 8.84 16.46 -9.19
CA ASP A 81 10.22 16.30 -9.65
C ASP A 81 11.16 17.45 -9.25
N SER A 82 10.63 18.62 -8.90
CA SER A 82 11.43 19.74 -8.36
C SER A 82 12.32 19.31 -7.19
N SER A 83 11.84 18.34 -6.40
CA SER A 83 12.52 17.80 -5.22
C SER A 83 13.60 16.75 -5.53
N GLN A 84 13.45 15.95 -6.60
CA GLN A 84 14.44 14.92 -6.97
C GLN A 84 15.77 15.50 -7.47
N LYS A 85 15.74 16.70 -8.07
CA LYS A 85 16.91 17.35 -8.68
C LYS A 85 18.06 17.61 -7.70
N SER A 86 17.78 17.61 -6.39
CA SER A 86 18.77 17.84 -5.33
C SER A 86 19.57 16.59 -4.91
N ARG A 87 19.24 15.39 -5.39
CA ARG A 87 19.95 14.14 -4.99
C ARG A 87 21.27 13.90 -5.76
N SER A 88 21.50 14.55 -6.90
CA SER A 88 22.54 14.17 -7.86
C SER A 88 24.00 14.52 -7.50
N THR A 89 24.36 14.75 -6.24
CA THR A 89 25.71 15.26 -5.86
C THR A 89 26.47 14.50 -4.78
N THR A 90 26.01 13.32 -4.31
CA THR A 90 26.78 12.54 -3.29
C THR A 90 26.84 11.04 -3.53
N THR A 91 27.33 10.62 -4.71
CA THR A 91 27.83 9.23 -4.88
C THR A 91 29.28 9.16 -4.41
N THR A 92 29.51 8.62 -3.22
CA THR A 92 30.87 8.23 -2.78
C THR A 92 31.35 7.03 -3.58
N THR A 93 32.31 7.25 -4.48
CA THR A 93 32.97 6.20 -5.28
C THR A 93 33.61 5.12 -4.40
N PRO A 94 33.17 3.85 -4.49
CA PRO A 94 33.99 2.73 -4.05
C PRO A 94 35.08 2.51 -5.11
N ALA A 95 36.35 2.57 -4.71
CA ALA A 95 37.46 2.32 -5.63
C ALA A 95 37.38 0.88 -6.18
N GLY A 96 37.35 0.74 -7.50
CA GLY A 96 37.20 -0.56 -8.14
C GLY A 96 38.44 -1.44 -7.99
N SER A 97 38.22 -2.75 -7.94
CA SER A 97 39.25 -3.74 -8.29
C SER A 97 38.60 -4.82 -9.15
N SER A 98 39.06 -4.94 -10.39
CA SER A 98 38.49 -5.83 -11.40
C SER A 98 39.19 -7.18 -11.40
N THR A 99 38.43 -8.27 -11.46
CA THR A 99 38.92 -9.59 -11.88
C THR A 99 37.89 -10.25 -12.79
N SER A 100 38.33 -10.75 -13.94
CA SER A 100 37.48 -11.21 -15.03
C SER A 100 36.68 -12.49 -14.74
N ALA A 101 35.56 -12.61 -15.44
CA ALA A 101 34.67 -13.78 -15.42
C ALA A 101 35.34 -15.06 -15.93
N SER A 102 34.85 -16.20 -15.47
CA SER A 102 35.03 -17.50 -16.13
C SER A 102 33.66 -18.12 -16.39
N THR A 103 33.39 -18.45 -17.65
CA THR A 103 32.10 -18.95 -18.11
C THR A 103 32.03 -20.47 -17.99
N THR A 104 31.03 -20.98 -17.27
CA THR A 104 30.57 -22.36 -17.39
C THR A 104 29.06 -22.39 -17.57
N SER A 105 28.61 -23.09 -18.62
CA SER A 105 27.20 -23.13 -19.03
C SER A 105 26.44 -24.29 -18.39
N SER A 106 25.12 -24.12 -18.32
CA SER A 106 24.08 -25.17 -18.27
C SER A 106 23.96 -26.03 -17.01
N THR A 107 22.89 -25.80 -16.26
CA THR A 107 21.69 -26.67 -16.40
C THR A 107 20.42 -25.91 -16.02
N ASP A 108 19.37 -26.13 -16.80
CA ASP A 108 18.05 -25.50 -16.68
C ASP A 108 17.20 -26.22 -15.60
N PRO A 109 16.70 -25.54 -14.56
CA PRO A 109 15.77 -26.13 -13.60
C PRO A 109 14.39 -26.34 -14.24
N GLN A 110 14.11 -27.58 -14.63
CA GLN A 110 12.84 -28.08 -15.15
C GLN A 110 11.61 -27.44 -14.47
N PRO A 111 10.62 -26.93 -15.22
CA PRO A 111 9.43 -26.32 -14.63
C PRO A 111 8.62 -27.32 -13.80
N PRO A 112 7.96 -26.87 -12.71
CA PRO A 112 7.15 -27.74 -11.85
C PRO A 112 5.95 -28.32 -12.60
N PRO A 113 5.46 -29.52 -12.23
CA PRO A 113 4.32 -30.15 -12.89
C PRO A 113 3.06 -29.27 -12.85
N ALA A 114 2.38 -29.14 -13.98
CA ALA A 114 1.12 -28.43 -14.09
C ALA A 114 0.03 -29.12 -13.24
N VAL A 115 -0.48 -28.41 -12.22
CA VAL A 115 -1.60 -28.89 -11.40
C VAL A 115 -2.89 -28.80 -12.22
N GLN A 116 -3.57 -29.93 -12.44
CA GLN A 116 -4.85 -29.96 -13.14
C GLN A 116 -5.96 -29.26 -12.33
N PRO A 117 -6.96 -28.64 -12.99
CA PRO A 117 -8.10 -28.03 -12.30
C PRO A 117 -8.98 -29.10 -11.65
N LYS A 118 -9.08 -29.10 -10.32
CA LYS A 118 -10.10 -29.87 -9.61
C LYS A 118 -11.43 -29.14 -9.71
N GLY A 119 -12.38 -29.72 -10.44
CA GLY A 119 -13.73 -29.15 -10.62
C GLY A 119 -14.49 -28.96 -9.30
N THR A 120 -15.32 -27.90 -9.29
CA THR A 120 -16.26 -27.47 -8.23
C THR A 120 -17.23 -28.60 -7.82
N PRO A 121 -17.78 -28.58 -6.59
CA PRO A 121 -18.95 -27.73 -6.29
C PRO A 121 -19.00 -27.17 -4.84
N GLY A 122 -19.72 -26.05 -4.62
CA GLY A 122 -20.06 -25.60 -3.25
C GLY A 122 -20.38 -24.11 -3.08
N THR A 123 -21.57 -23.67 -3.50
CA THR A 123 -22.13 -22.35 -3.10
C THR A 123 -22.65 -22.39 -1.66
N SER A 124 -21.98 -21.70 -0.73
CA SER A 124 -22.47 -21.18 0.57
C SER A 124 -21.25 -20.80 1.43
N GLY A 125 -21.19 -19.67 2.14
CA GLY A 125 -22.12 -18.56 2.29
C GLY A 125 -21.47 -17.50 3.19
N CYS A 126 -22.01 -16.28 3.23
CA CYS A 126 -21.43 -15.16 3.99
C CYS A 126 -21.20 -15.52 5.46
N ARG A 127 -19.94 -15.48 5.93
CA ARG A 127 -19.56 -15.68 7.34
C ARG A 127 -18.91 -14.43 7.92
N HIS A 128 -19.63 -13.31 7.91
CA HIS A 128 -19.33 -12.19 8.79
C HIS A 128 -20.51 -12.00 9.75
N PRO A 129 -20.33 -12.09 11.07
CA PRO A 129 -21.32 -11.62 12.02
C PRO A 129 -21.26 -10.08 12.03
N VAL A 130 -22.14 -9.45 11.26
CA VAL A 130 -22.23 -7.98 11.22
C VAL A 130 -23.53 -7.52 11.84
N THR A 131 -23.45 -6.57 12.76
CA THR A 131 -24.56 -5.73 13.26
C THR A 131 -25.08 -4.75 12.19
N ALA A 132 -25.04 -5.13 10.92
CA ALA A 132 -25.41 -4.29 9.78
C ALA A 132 -26.88 -4.50 9.40
N ILE A 133 -27.62 -3.41 9.41
CA ILE A 133 -28.96 -3.31 8.83
C ILE A 133 -28.80 -3.32 7.30
N CYS A 134 -29.47 -4.22 6.58
CA CYS A 134 -29.39 -4.26 5.11
C CYS A 134 -29.94 -2.94 4.52
N GLY A 135 -29.30 -2.44 3.47
CA GLY A 135 -29.72 -1.21 2.78
C GLY A 135 -31.04 -1.35 2.01
N PRO A 136 -31.66 -0.23 1.57
CA PRO A 136 -33.04 -0.21 1.07
C PRO A 136 -33.31 -0.99 -0.22
N ASN A 137 -32.28 -1.49 -0.91
CA ASN A 137 -32.38 -2.17 -2.21
C ASN A 137 -31.86 -3.62 -2.20
N THR A 138 -31.55 -4.21 -1.04
CA THR A 138 -31.06 -5.61 -0.95
C THR A 138 -32.21 -6.59 -0.67
N PRO A 139 -32.57 -7.50 -1.59
CA PRO A 139 -33.65 -8.46 -1.37
C PRO A 139 -33.22 -9.55 -0.37
N CYS A 140 -33.66 -9.41 0.87
CA CYS A 140 -33.44 -10.40 1.91
C CYS A 140 -34.27 -11.68 1.62
N SER A 141 -33.60 -12.79 1.31
CA SER A 141 -34.25 -14.08 1.07
C SER A 141 -33.67 -15.18 1.96
N ASN A 142 -34.58 -15.89 2.64
CA ASN A 142 -34.39 -17.00 3.57
C ASN A 142 -34.20 -16.61 5.04
N THR A 143 -35.04 -17.20 5.89
CA THR A 143 -35.00 -17.10 7.35
C THR A 143 -34.64 -18.47 7.92
N GLU A 144 -33.46 -18.60 8.49
CA GLU A 144 -33.06 -19.76 9.29
C GLU A 144 -32.77 -19.27 10.72
N ASN A 145 -33.35 -19.92 11.73
CA ASN A 145 -33.18 -19.58 13.16
C ASN A 145 -33.43 -18.11 13.54
N GLY A 146 -34.26 -17.38 12.79
CA GLY A 146 -34.75 -16.05 13.16
C GLY A 146 -33.76 -14.88 12.98
N GLN A 147 -32.63 -15.11 12.28
CA GLN A 147 -31.73 -14.04 11.86
C GLN A 147 -31.93 -13.67 10.38
N ILE A 148 -31.93 -12.37 10.11
CA ILE A 148 -31.94 -11.81 8.75
C ILE A 148 -30.49 -11.82 8.24
N MET A 149 -30.26 -12.47 7.10
CA MET A 149 -28.96 -12.48 6.42
C MET A 149 -29.02 -11.55 5.20
N CYS A 150 -28.08 -10.61 5.07
CA CYS A 150 -27.86 -9.86 3.83
C CYS A 150 -26.88 -10.65 2.93
N CYS A 151 -27.15 -10.69 1.62
CA CYS A 151 -26.25 -11.17 0.57
C CYS A 151 -25.93 -10.01 -0.38
#